data_AF-A0A7Y0G8H8-F1
#
_entry.id   AF-A0A7Y0G8H8-F1
#
_cell.length_a   1.000
_cell.length_b   1.000
_cell.length_c   1.000
_cell.angle_alpha   90.00
_cell.angle_beta   90.00
_cell.angle_gamma   90.00
#
_symmetry.space_group_name_H-M   'P 1'
#
loop_
_entity.id
_entity.type
_entity.pdbx_description
1 polymer ?
#
loop_
_entity_poly.entity_id
_entity_poly.type
_entity_poly.pdbx_seq_one_letter_code
_entity_poly.pdbx_strand_id
1 'polypeptide(L)'
;MESFAAGFDRLHDLAPHEIQFGILKRLRGTPITRHTVDFAMAYDPQTPYTILQTSTIDFATMQRIQRFARYWEMIANSGRFALALKLLLGPGSAFNHFLCFSDWLWQTTGKTHEFALEKLVDFLFEHLTSVHALNPEVARQALLADYQASGARARPKCLADLLDALRTALPLAASKHRAERQSRHVSQQAHRDEIQKAAAAA
;
A
#
# COMPACT_ATOMS: atom_id res chain seq x y z
N MET A 1 -16.51 -3.77 19.47
CA MET A 1 -15.74 -4.36 18.34
C MET A 1 -16.64 -5.13 17.39
N GLU A 2 -17.52 -6.01 17.89
CA GLU A 2 -18.41 -6.82 17.04
C GLU A 2 -19.28 -6.01 16.07
N SER A 3 -19.88 -4.90 16.53
CA SER A 3 -20.68 -4.01 15.66
C SER A 3 -19.85 -3.37 14.55
N PHE A 4 -18.57 -3.05 14.80
CA PHE A 4 -17.66 -2.57 13.77
C PHE A 4 -17.35 -3.66 12.76
N ALA A 5 -17.07 -4.88 13.21
CA ALA A 5 -16.80 -6.01 12.33
C ALA A 5 -17.97 -6.27 11.39
N ALA A 6 -19.19 -6.39 11.94
CA ALA A 6 -20.38 -6.62 11.14
C ALA A 6 -20.67 -5.49 10.13
N GLY A 7 -20.49 -4.23 10.55
CA GLY A 7 -20.66 -3.08 9.65
C GLY A 7 -19.62 -3.04 8.54
N PHE A 8 -18.36 -3.35 8.88
CA PHE A 8 -17.27 -3.40 7.92
C PHE A 8 -17.43 -4.53 6.91
N ASP A 9 -17.73 -5.75 7.38
CA ASP A 9 -17.93 -6.91 6.51
C ASP A 9 -19.08 -6.65 5.52
N ARG A 10 -20.18 -6.05 5.99
CA ARG A 10 -21.27 -5.61 5.11
C ARG A 10 -20.83 -4.59 4.06
N LEU A 11 -19.97 -3.63 4.41
CA LEU A 11 -19.45 -2.65 3.45
C LEU A 11 -18.50 -3.30 2.45
N HIS A 12 -17.64 -4.19 2.91
CA HIS A 12 -16.71 -4.94 2.07
C HIS A 12 -17.46 -5.81 1.04
N ASP A 13 -18.54 -6.47 1.45
CA ASP A 13 -19.37 -7.31 0.58
C ASP A 13 -20.07 -6.52 -0.56
N LEU A 14 -20.24 -5.21 -0.39
CA LEU A 14 -20.73 -4.33 -1.46
C LEU A 14 -19.67 -4.05 -2.54
N ALA A 15 -18.43 -4.50 -2.34
CA ALA A 15 -17.29 -4.29 -3.23
C ALA A 15 -17.09 -2.83 -3.67
N PRO A 16 -17.07 -1.84 -2.74
CA PRO A 16 -16.78 -0.47 -3.09
C PRO A 16 -15.33 -0.32 -3.56
N HIS A 17 -15.05 0.72 -4.34
CA HIS A 17 -13.69 1.05 -4.77
C HIS A 17 -12.77 1.38 -3.58
N GLU A 18 -13.32 2.06 -2.57
CA GLU A 18 -12.61 2.48 -1.35
C GLU A 18 -13.54 2.39 -0.15
N ILE A 19 -12.97 2.12 1.04
CA ILE A 19 -13.67 2.21 2.31
C ILE A 19 -12.97 3.27 3.18
N GLN A 20 -13.66 4.38 3.45
CA GLN A 20 -13.12 5.42 4.32
C GLN A 20 -13.34 5.05 5.79
N PHE A 21 -12.26 4.71 6.48
CA PHE A 21 -12.28 4.45 7.91
C PHE A 21 -11.81 5.70 8.69
N GLY A 22 -12.76 6.50 9.18
CA GLY A 22 -12.49 7.74 9.91
C GLY A 22 -12.83 7.66 11.40
N ILE A 23 -11.95 8.18 12.26
CA ILE A 23 -12.23 8.34 13.70
C ILE A 23 -12.78 9.74 13.96
N LEU A 24 -13.83 9.81 14.79
CA LEU A 24 -14.49 11.05 15.15
C LEU A 24 -13.50 12.06 15.73
N LYS A 25 -13.60 13.31 15.27
CA LYS A 25 -12.87 14.46 15.76
C LYS A 25 -13.83 15.45 16.41
N ARG A 26 -13.45 16.04 17.54
CA ARG A 26 -14.24 17.09 18.17
C ARG A 26 -13.90 18.44 17.54
N LEU A 27 -14.82 18.94 16.71
CA LEU A 27 -14.74 20.29 16.17
C LEU A 27 -15.52 21.26 17.05
N ARG A 28 -15.02 22.50 17.17
CA ARG A 28 -15.68 23.56 17.94
C ARG A 28 -17.07 23.84 17.37
N GLY A 29 -18.06 24.03 18.25
CA GLY A 29 -19.44 24.35 17.86
C GLY A 29 -20.29 23.16 17.38
N THR A 30 -19.76 21.93 17.42
CA THR A 30 -20.54 20.76 16.97
C THR A 30 -21.49 20.24 18.05
N PRO A 31 -22.74 19.85 17.69
CA PRO A 31 -23.73 19.34 18.65
C PRO A 31 -23.28 18.12 19.44
N ILE A 32 -22.35 17.32 18.90
CA ILE A 32 -21.84 16.11 19.56
C ILE A 32 -21.20 16.41 20.92
N THR A 33 -20.76 17.65 21.15
CA THR A 33 -20.19 18.08 22.44
C THR A 33 -21.15 17.83 23.61
N ARG A 34 -22.47 17.91 23.40
CA ARG A 34 -23.48 17.66 24.45
C ARG A 34 -23.45 16.23 25.02
N HIS A 35 -22.88 15.29 24.27
CA HIS A 35 -22.76 13.88 24.63
C HIS A 35 -21.42 13.55 25.33
N THR A 36 -20.52 14.53 25.51
CA THR A 36 -19.18 14.29 26.06
C THR A 36 -19.22 13.65 27.44
N VAL A 37 -20.05 14.19 28.33
CA VAL A 37 -20.14 13.72 29.73
C VAL A 37 -20.87 12.38 29.79
N ASP A 38 -22.07 12.30 29.20
CA ASP A 38 -22.94 11.11 29.25
C ASP A 38 -22.26 9.86 28.68
N PHE A 39 -21.42 10.02 27.66
CA PHE A 39 -20.70 8.90 27.02
C PHE A 39 -19.22 8.85 27.36
N ALA A 40 -18.77 9.57 28.40
CA ALA A 40 -17.38 9.60 28.86
C ALA A 40 -16.37 9.78 27.70
N MET A 41 -16.67 10.68 26.76
CA MET A 41 -15.87 10.87 25.55
C MET A 41 -14.60 11.65 25.89
N ALA A 42 -13.45 10.98 25.85
CA ALA A 42 -12.16 11.64 26.00
C ALA A 42 -11.57 11.96 24.63
N TYR A 43 -10.96 13.13 24.49
CA TYR A 43 -10.38 13.61 23.23
C TYR A 43 -8.92 13.98 23.43
N ASP A 44 -8.15 13.86 22.35
CA ASP A 44 -6.78 14.35 22.29
C ASP A 44 -6.79 15.88 22.49
N PRO A 45 -6.00 16.44 23.43
CA PRO A 45 -5.88 17.89 23.57
C PRO A 45 -5.16 18.55 22.38
N GLN A 46 -4.44 17.79 21.57
CA GLN A 46 -3.77 18.28 20.37
C GLN A 46 -4.67 18.13 19.14
N THR A 47 -4.54 19.08 18.21
CA THR A 47 -5.17 18.98 16.88
C THR A 47 -4.74 17.68 16.22
N PRO A 48 -5.64 16.89 15.61
CA PRO A 48 -7.01 17.26 15.20
C PRO A 48 -8.14 16.88 16.17
N TYR A 49 -7.85 16.78 17.48
CA TYR A 49 -8.83 16.52 18.55
C TYR A 49 -9.61 15.21 18.35
N THR A 50 -8.92 14.15 17.95
CA THR A 50 -9.50 12.81 17.78
C THR A 50 -9.99 12.25 19.09
N ILE A 51 -11.07 11.48 19.04
CA ILE A 51 -11.55 10.73 20.20
C ILE A 51 -10.52 9.66 20.61
N LEU A 52 -10.23 9.60 21.90
CA LEU A 52 -9.30 8.68 22.52
C LEU A 52 -10.02 7.49 23.14
N GLN A 53 -11.22 7.70 23.71
CA GLN A 53 -12.07 6.64 24.27
C GLN A 53 -13.50 7.15 24.50
N THR A 54 -14.41 6.22 24.79
CA THR A 54 -15.79 6.44 25.22
C THR A 54 -16.15 5.47 26.34
N SER A 55 -17.35 5.59 26.89
CA SER A 55 -17.94 4.63 27.82
C SER A 55 -18.06 3.20 27.29
N THR A 56 -18.00 2.99 25.96
CA THR A 56 -18.15 1.67 25.32
C THR A 56 -16.89 1.17 24.60
N ILE A 57 -15.90 2.04 24.41
CA ILE A 57 -14.65 1.73 23.70
C ILE A 57 -13.51 2.35 24.49
N ASP A 58 -12.70 1.51 25.11
CA ASP A 58 -11.53 1.95 25.86
C ASP A 58 -10.41 2.49 24.96
N PHE A 59 -9.42 3.11 25.59
CA PHE A 59 -8.29 3.70 24.89
C PHE A 59 -7.53 2.69 24.02
N ALA A 60 -7.25 1.49 24.56
CA ALA A 60 -6.48 0.47 23.85
C ALA A 60 -7.19 -0.01 22.58
N THR A 61 -8.50 -0.23 22.66
CA THR A 61 -9.35 -0.60 21.52
C THR A 61 -9.41 0.53 20.51
N MET A 62 -9.55 1.79 20.96
CA MET A 62 -9.53 2.94 20.04
C MET A 62 -8.21 3.05 19.28
N GLN A 63 -7.08 2.84 19.95
CA GLN A 63 -5.76 2.79 19.31
C GLN A 63 -5.65 1.64 18.31
N ARG A 64 -6.19 0.46 18.65
CA ARG A 64 -6.24 -0.69 17.74
C ARG A 64 -7.03 -0.38 16.46
N ILE A 65 -8.19 0.26 16.60
CA ILE A 65 -9.01 0.69 15.46
C ILE A 65 -8.30 1.78 14.64
N GLN A 66 -7.61 2.73 15.28
CA GLN A 66 -6.82 3.74 14.58
C GLN A 66 -5.72 3.11 13.72
N ARG A 67 -5.01 2.11 14.24
CA ARG A 67 -4.00 1.36 13.47
C ARG A 67 -4.62 0.62 12.29
N PHE A 68 -5.73 -0.10 12.52
CA PHE A 68 -6.50 -0.74 11.46
C PHE A 68 -6.80 0.24 10.31
N ALA A 69 -7.34 1.42 10.64
CA ALA A 69 -7.70 2.44 9.64
C ALA A 69 -6.49 2.91 8.82
N ARG A 70 -5.34 3.12 9.48
CA ARG A 70 -4.10 3.53 8.79
C ARG A 70 -3.55 2.46 7.87
N TYR A 71 -3.55 1.20 8.31
CA TYR A 71 -3.09 0.11 7.48
C TYR A 71 -4.04 -0.17 6.32
N TRP A 72 -5.36 -0.05 6.53
CA TRP A 72 -6.36 -0.20 5.50
C TRP A 72 -6.14 0.79 4.36
N GLU A 73 -5.84 2.05 4.69
CA GLU A 73 -5.50 3.08 3.71
C GLU A 73 -4.27 2.68 2.87
N MET A 74 -3.19 2.21 3.51
CA MET A 74 -1.94 1.87 2.82
C MET A 74 -2.04 0.61 1.96
N ILE A 75 -2.83 -0.38 2.38
CA ILE A 75 -2.92 -1.68 1.70
C ILE A 75 -4.12 -1.74 0.77
N ALA A 76 -5.34 -1.53 1.29
CA ALA A 76 -6.56 -1.73 0.53
C ALA A 76 -6.87 -0.54 -0.38
N ASN A 77 -6.97 0.67 0.18
CA ASN A 77 -7.35 1.86 -0.59
C ASN A 77 -6.24 2.32 -1.56
N SER A 78 -4.99 1.89 -1.39
CA SER A 78 -3.91 2.20 -2.35
C SER A 78 -4.12 1.55 -3.72
N GLY A 79 -4.97 0.51 -3.82
CA GLY A 79 -5.22 -0.23 -5.05
C GLY A 79 -4.04 -1.06 -5.56
N ARG A 80 -2.92 -1.11 -4.83
CA ARG A 80 -1.67 -1.77 -5.27
C ARG A 80 -1.62 -3.26 -4.97
N PHE A 81 -2.54 -3.77 -4.16
CA PHE A 81 -2.48 -5.13 -3.61
C PHE A 81 -3.78 -5.91 -3.88
N ALA A 82 -4.38 -5.74 -5.06
CA ALA A 82 -5.71 -6.26 -5.35
C ALA A 82 -5.80 -7.80 -5.21
N LEU A 83 -4.77 -8.54 -5.61
CA LEU A 83 -4.75 -10.00 -5.51
C LEU A 83 -4.37 -10.46 -4.11
N ALA A 84 -3.32 -9.87 -3.53
CA ALA A 84 -2.88 -10.20 -2.18
C ALA A 84 -3.95 -9.86 -1.12
N LEU A 85 -4.71 -8.77 -1.32
CA LEU A 85 -5.81 -8.40 -0.44
C LEU A 85 -6.94 -9.44 -0.48
N LYS A 86 -7.26 -10.00 -1.65
CA LYS A 86 -8.26 -11.09 -1.74
C LYS A 86 -7.82 -12.33 -0.94
N LEU A 87 -6.54 -12.68 -1.01
CA LEU A 87 -5.97 -13.78 -0.22
C LEU A 87 -5.98 -13.46 1.28
N LEU A 88 -5.75 -12.21 1.65
CA LEU A 88 -5.75 -11.76 3.04
C LEU A 88 -7.16 -11.78 3.63
N LEU A 89 -8.17 -11.34 2.89
CA LEU A 89 -9.51 -11.09 3.45
C LEU A 89 -10.44 -12.31 3.47
N GLY A 90 -10.12 -13.42 2.79
CA GLY A 90 -11.00 -14.59 2.70
C GLY A 90 -10.40 -15.90 3.22
N PRO A 91 -11.25 -16.91 3.57
CA PRO A 91 -12.72 -16.88 3.66
C PRO A 91 -13.21 -16.49 5.06
N GLY A 92 -14.30 -15.71 5.16
CA GLY A 92 -14.92 -15.32 6.43
C GLY A 92 -14.99 -13.80 6.61
N SER A 93 -14.81 -13.32 7.85
CA SER A 93 -14.86 -11.90 8.18
C SER A 93 -13.60 -11.17 7.68
N ALA A 94 -13.78 -10.32 6.66
CA ALA A 94 -12.73 -9.47 6.13
C ALA A 94 -12.16 -8.54 7.21
N PHE A 95 -13.03 -8.01 8.09
CA PHE A 95 -12.62 -7.20 9.21
C PHE A 95 -11.66 -7.94 10.14
N ASN A 96 -12.01 -9.16 10.56
CA ASN A 96 -11.19 -9.92 11.50
C ASN A 96 -9.84 -10.32 10.90
N HIS A 97 -9.82 -10.71 9.62
CA HIS A 97 -8.56 -11.00 8.93
C HIS A 97 -7.66 -9.77 8.85
N PHE A 98 -8.21 -8.63 8.41
CA PHE A 98 -7.41 -7.42 8.30
C PHE A 98 -6.99 -6.86 9.67
N LEU A 99 -7.80 -7.06 10.70
CA LEU A 99 -7.47 -6.72 12.08
C LEU A 99 -6.32 -7.59 12.62
N CYS A 100 -6.33 -8.89 12.31
CA CYS A 100 -5.24 -9.80 12.64
C CYS A 100 -3.92 -9.35 11.97
N PHE A 101 -3.97 -9.02 10.68
CA PHE A 101 -2.84 -8.43 9.97
C PHE A 101 -2.37 -7.12 10.59
N SER A 102 -3.29 -6.22 10.92
CA SER A 102 -3.01 -4.93 11.54
C SER A 102 -2.29 -5.08 12.89
N ASP A 103 -2.76 -6.00 13.73
CA ASP A 103 -2.16 -6.28 15.03
C ASP A 103 -0.77 -6.90 14.87
N TRP A 104 -0.63 -7.88 13.96
CA TRP A 104 0.65 -8.50 13.65
C TRP A 104 1.66 -7.48 13.13
N LEU A 105 1.27 -6.62 12.18
CA LEU A 105 2.16 -5.61 11.61
C LEU A 105 2.64 -4.61 12.67
N TRP A 106 1.75 -4.19 13.58
CA TRP A 106 2.12 -3.34 14.70
C TRP A 106 3.09 -4.03 15.66
N GLN A 107 2.84 -5.29 16.02
CA GLN A 107 3.72 -6.06 16.91
C GLN A 107 5.11 -6.26 16.30
N THR A 108 5.18 -6.48 14.98
CA THR A 108 6.44 -6.69 14.26
C THR A 108 7.24 -5.41 14.06
N THR A 109 6.57 -4.26 13.87
CA THR A 109 7.24 -3.04 13.37
C THR A 109 7.24 -1.88 14.36
N GLY A 110 6.27 -1.81 15.27
CA GLY A 110 6.02 -0.64 16.12
C GLY A 110 5.72 0.65 15.33
N LYS A 111 5.35 0.54 14.04
CA LYS A 111 5.13 1.68 13.14
C LYS A 111 3.75 1.68 12.52
N THR A 112 3.18 2.86 12.34
CA THR A 112 1.87 3.07 11.68
C THR A 112 1.98 3.75 10.31
N HIS A 113 3.17 4.19 9.93
CA HIS A 113 3.47 4.95 8.72
C HIS A 113 4.93 4.67 8.29
N GLU A 114 5.38 5.31 7.19
CA GLU A 114 6.75 5.20 6.65
C GLU A 114 7.13 3.81 6.13
N PHE A 115 6.17 3.07 5.59
CA PHE A 115 6.47 1.82 4.89
C PHE A 115 6.74 2.09 3.42
N ALA A 116 7.96 1.76 2.98
CA ALA A 116 8.26 1.63 1.57
C ALA A 116 7.43 0.49 0.95
N LEU A 117 7.08 0.60 -0.33
CA LEU A 117 6.22 -0.38 -1.00
C LEU A 117 6.80 -1.80 -0.93
N GLU A 118 8.10 -1.95 -1.16
CA GLU A 118 8.79 -3.23 -1.08
C GLU A 118 8.73 -3.87 0.31
N LYS A 119 8.68 -3.05 1.36
CA LYS A 119 8.49 -3.54 2.72
C LYS A 119 7.06 -4.02 2.95
N LEU A 120 6.06 -3.31 2.43
CA LEU A 120 4.67 -3.77 2.50
C LEU A 120 4.47 -5.09 1.77
N VAL A 121 5.13 -5.27 0.61
CA VAL A 121 5.13 -6.55 -0.12
C VAL A 121 5.76 -7.66 0.72
N ASP A 122 6.92 -7.42 1.33
CA ASP A 122 7.58 -8.39 2.21
C ASP A 122 6.71 -8.75 3.43
N PHE A 123 6.08 -7.76 4.08
CA PHE A 123 5.22 -7.97 5.24
C PHE A 123 3.93 -8.74 4.89
N LEU A 124 3.30 -8.43 3.76
CA LEU A 124 2.15 -9.19 3.28
C LEU A 124 2.54 -10.64 3.00
N PHE A 125 3.68 -10.87 2.34
CA PHE A 125 4.17 -12.22 2.08
C PHE A 125 4.39 -12.99 3.38
N GLU A 126 5.08 -12.39 4.34
CA GLU A 126 5.38 -13.00 5.64
C GLU A 126 4.09 -13.35 6.41
N HIS A 127 3.12 -12.43 6.46
CA HIS A 127 1.86 -12.67 7.14
C HIS A 127 1.01 -13.76 6.45
N LEU A 128 0.89 -13.70 5.11
CA LEU A 128 0.13 -14.67 4.33
C LEU A 128 0.68 -16.10 4.50
N THR A 129 2.00 -16.24 4.63
CA THR A 129 2.66 -17.55 4.74
C THR A 129 2.81 -18.05 6.16
N SER A 130 3.12 -17.16 7.12
CA SER A 130 3.43 -17.56 8.50
C SER A 130 2.21 -17.55 9.42
N VAL A 131 1.25 -16.65 9.18
CA VAL A 131 0.05 -16.49 10.03
C VAL A 131 -1.17 -17.12 9.35
N HIS A 132 -1.42 -16.80 8.09
CA HIS A 132 -2.52 -17.41 7.32
C HIS A 132 -2.20 -18.83 6.80
N ALA A 133 -0.95 -19.29 6.95
CA ALA A 133 -0.48 -20.60 6.50
C ALA A 133 -0.80 -20.92 5.02
N LEU A 134 -0.86 -19.89 4.17
CA LEU A 134 -1.06 -20.08 2.74
C LEU A 134 0.19 -20.67 2.09
N ASN A 135 -0.01 -21.38 0.98
CA ASN A 135 1.09 -21.86 0.16
C ASN A 135 1.96 -20.65 -0.27
N PRO A 136 3.28 -20.65 0.05
CA PRO A 136 4.17 -19.55 -0.31
C PRO A 136 4.18 -19.22 -1.80
N GLU A 137 3.99 -20.21 -2.67
CA GLU A 137 3.98 -19.96 -4.11
C GLU A 137 2.73 -19.17 -4.54
N VAL A 138 1.56 -19.49 -3.97
CA VAL A 138 0.31 -18.76 -4.25
C VAL A 138 0.42 -17.30 -3.78
N ALA A 139 0.94 -17.09 -2.56
CA ALA A 139 1.15 -15.74 -2.03
C ALA A 139 2.15 -14.95 -2.89
N ARG A 140 3.24 -15.60 -3.32
CA ARG A 140 4.29 -14.97 -4.13
C ARG A 140 3.79 -14.58 -5.51
N GLN A 141 3.00 -15.43 -6.17
CA GLN A 141 2.42 -15.13 -7.48
C GLN A 141 1.44 -13.95 -7.43
N ALA A 142 0.56 -13.92 -6.43
CA ALA A 142 -0.37 -12.81 -6.23
C ALA A 142 0.39 -11.48 -6.00
N LEU A 143 1.38 -11.50 -5.10
CA LEU A 143 2.19 -10.31 -4.80
C LEU A 143 3.07 -9.88 -5.97
N LEU A 144 3.59 -10.82 -6.77
CA LEU A 144 4.36 -10.49 -7.98
C LEU A 144 3.49 -9.77 -9.00
N ALA A 145 2.29 -10.28 -9.27
CA ALA A 145 1.36 -9.68 -10.21
C ALA A 145 0.93 -8.28 -9.75
N ASP A 146 0.56 -8.13 -8.47
CA ASP A 146 0.27 -6.84 -7.85
C ASP A 146 1.45 -5.86 -7.95
N TYR A 147 2.67 -6.34 -7.66
CA TYR A 147 3.88 -5.53 -7.71
C TYR A 147 4.20 -5.04 -9.12
N GLN A 148 4.08 -5.91 -10.13
CA GLN A 148 4.26 -5.55 -11.54
C GLN A 148 3.22 -4.53 -12.00
N ALA A 149 1.96 -4.72 -11.64
CA ALA A 149 0.87 -3.80 -11.98
C ALA A 149 1.07 -2.40 -11.37
N SER A 150 1.72 -2.31 -10.20
CA SER A 150 2.02 -1.03 -9.55
C SER A 150 3.03 -0.14 -10.29
N GLY A 151 3.80 -0.71 -11.24
CA GLY A 151 4.88 -0.01 -11.95
C GLY A 151 6.13 0.28 -11.11
N ALA A 152 6.19 -0.21 -9.87
CA ALA A 152 7.34 -0.04 -9.00
C ALA A 152 8.58 -0.80 -9.50
N ARG A 153 9.77 -0.29 -9.16
CA ARG A 153 11.06 -0.81 -9.64
C ARG A 153 12.04 -1.18 -8.53
N ALA A 154 11.62 -1.10 -7.28
CA ALA A 154 12.40 -1.56 -6.14
C ALA A 154 12.55 -3.09 -6.15
N ARG A 155 13.11 -3.66 -5.08
CA ARG A 155 13.41 -5.09 -4.97
C ARG A 155 12.93 -5.65 -3.63
N PRO A 156 11.64 -6.04 -3.53
CA PRO A 156 11.13 -6.77 -2.38
C PRO A 156 11.91 -8.07 -2.20
N LYS A 157 12.25 -8.44 -0.96
CA LYS A 157 13.04 -9.65 -0.69
C LYS A 157 12.31 -10.90 -1.14
N CYS A 158 10.99 -10.98 -0.89
CA CYS A 158 10.20 -12.16 -1.27
C CYS A 158 10.03 -12.30 -2.80
N LEU A 159 10.34 -11.27 -3.59
CA LEU A 159 10.22 -11.31 -5.05
C LEU A 159 11.58 -11.24 -5.77
N ALA A 160 12.68 -11.10 -5.04
CA ALA A 160 14.00 -10.79 -5.59
C ALA A 160 14.41 -11.75 -6.72
N ASP A 161 14.38 -13.07 -6.47
CA ASP A 161 14.81 -14.08 -7.44
C ASP A 161 13.91 -14.12 -8.68
N LEU A 162 12.59 -13.97 -8.49
CA LEU A 162 11.62 -13.96 -9.59
C LEU A 162 11.81 -12.73 -10.48
N LEU A 163 12.03 -11.57 -9.88
CA LEU A 163 12.27 -10.33 -10.63
C LEU A 163 13.58 -10.39 -11.41
N ASP A 164 14.62 -10.99 -10.85
CA ASP A 164 15.91 -11.14 -11.53
C ASP A 164 15.83 -12.16 -12.69
N ALA A 165 15.08 -13.25 -12.52
CA ALA A 165 14.77 -14.19 -13.60
C ALA A 165 14.00 -13.51 -14.75
N LEU A 166 12.98 -12.70 -14.45
CA LEU A 166 12.21 -11.95 -15.45
C LEU A 166 13.06 -10.92 -16.20
N ARG A 167 13.98 -10.24 -15.51
CA ARG A 167 14.93 -9.30 -16.15
C ARG A 167 15.86 -10.01 -17.12
N THR A 168 16.31 -11.21 -16.78
CA THR A 168 17.20 -12.03 -17.61
C THR A 168 16.47 -12.61 -18.82
N ALA A 169 15.18 -12.91 -18.68
CA ALA A 169 14.34 -13.46 -19.75
C ALA A 169 13.87 -12.42 -20.80
N LEU A 170 13.94 -11.12 -20.49
CA LEU A 170 13.61 -10.05 -21.44
C LEU A 170 14.66 -10.00 -22.58
N PRO A 171 14.26 -10.14 -23.86
CA PRO A 171 15.22 -10.11 -24.97
C PRO A 171 15.92 -8.75 -25.04
N LEU A 172 17.23 -8.78 -25.35
CA LEU A 172 18.09 -7.62 -25.68
C LEU A 172 17.58 -6.72 -26.85
N ALA A 173 16.36 -6.92 -27.37
CA ALA A 173 15.81 -6.18 -28.50
C ALA A 173 15.65 -4.67 -28.23
N ALA A 174 15.42 -4.26 -26.97
CA ALA A 174 15.28 -2.85 -26.62
C ALA A 174 16.61 -2.07 -26.65
N SER A 175 17.77 -2.74 -26.55
CA SER A 175 19.08 -2.05 -26.61
C SER A 175 19.47 -1.67 -28.04
N LYS A 176 19.03 -2.45 -29.05
CA LYS A 176 19.28 -2.18 -30.47
C LYS A 176 18.61 -0.88 -30.94
N HIS A 177 17.35 -0.65 -30.57
CA HIS A 177 16.64 0.57 -31.00
C HIS A 177 17.18 1.87 -30.38
N ARG A 178 17.78 1.81 -29.17
CA ARG A 178 18.41 2.99 -28.56
C ARG A 178 19.77 3.30 -29.19
N ALA A 179 20.56 2.27 -29.47
CA ALA A 179 21.84 2.39 -30.19
C ALA A 179 21.67 2.91 -31.63
N GLU A 180 20.64 2.46 -32.35
CA GLU A 180 20.32 2.92 -33.71
C GLU A 180 19.86 4.39 -33.77
N ARG A 181 19.19 4.90 -32.73
CA ARG A 181 18.81 6.32 -32.67
C ARG A 181 19.98 7.24 -32.32
N GLN A 182 20.89 6.77 -31.47
CA GLN A 182 22.11 7.53 -31.12
C GLN A 182 23.12 7.57 -32.26
N SER A 183 23.28 6.48 -33.02
CA SER A 183 24.15 6.48 -34.20
C SER A 183 23.67 7.44 -35.30
N ARG A 184 22.35 7.61 -35.48
CA ARG A 184 21.75 8.56 -36.43
C ARG A 184 21.94 10.03 -36.05
N HIS A 185 22.01 10.35 -34.75
CA HIS A 185 22.30 11.72 -34.29
C HIS A 185 23.78 12.09 -34.47
N VAL A 186 24.69 11.14 -34.21
CA VAL A 186 26.14 11.37 -34.35
C VAL A 186 26.52 11.55 -35.83
N SER A 187 25.91 10.79 -36.75
CA SER A 187 26.18 10.94 -38.19
C SER A 187 25.64 12.26 -38.76
N GLN A 188 24.49 12.75 -38.29
CA GLN A 188 23.97 14.06 -38.70
C GLN A 188 24.81 15.24 -38.18
N GLN A 189 25.41 15.11 -37.00
CA GLN A 189 26.26 16.14 -36.43
C GLN A 189 27.62 16.23 -37.15
N ALA A 190 28.22 15.07 -37.47
CA ALA A 190 29.44 15.02 -38.28
C ALA A 190 29.27 15.65 -39.67
N HIS A 191 28.15 15.38 -40.34
CA HIS A 191 27.85 15.96 -41.66
C HIS A 191 27.64 17.49 -41.59
N ARG A 192 27.07 18.00 -40.50
CA ARG A 192 26.84 19.43 -40.30
C ARG A 192 28.15 20.20 -40.04
N ASP A 193 29.07 19.58 -39.32
CA ASP A 193 30.39 20.15 -39.02
C ASP A 193 31.30 20.19 -40.27
N GLU A 194 31.18 19.19 -41.16
CA GLU A 194 31.89 19.18 -42.46
C GLU A 194 31.41 20.31 -43.38
N ILE A 195 30.10 20.56 -43.45
CA ILE A 195 29.53 21.66 -44.25
C ILE A 195 29.98 23.02 -43.71
N GLN A 196 30.04 23.20 -42.38
CA GLN A 196 30.51 24.44 -41.78
C GLN A 196 32.01 24.69 -42.00
N LYS A 197 32.85 23.65 -41.99
CA LYS A 197 34.28 23.78 -42.33
C LYS A 197 34.51 24.15 -43.80
N ALA A 198 33.73 23.57 -44.72
CA ALA A 198 33.83 23.89 -46.14
C ALA A 198 33.41 25.35 -46.45
N ALA A 199 32.41 25.87 -45.75
CA ALA A 199 31.94 27.25 -45.90
C ALA A 199 32.89 28.31 -45.31
N ALA A 200 33.75 27.94 -44.36
CA ALA A 200 34.72 28.85 -43.73
C ALA A 200 36.07 28.92 -44.48
N ALA A 201 36.28 28.06 -45.48
CA ALA A 201 37.51 27.98 -46.28
C ALA A 201 37.37 28.64 -47.67
N ALA A 202 36.22 29.26 -47.96
CA ALA A 202 35.94 30.06 -49.16
C ALA A 202 35.84 31.55 -48.78
#